data_AF-A0A9P8TII1-F1
#
_entry.id   AF-A0A9P8TII1-F1
#
_cell.length_a   1.000
_cell.length_b   1.000
_cell.length_c   1.000
_cell.angle_alpha   90.00
_cell.angle_beta   90.00
_cell.angle_gamma   90.00
#
_symmetry.space_group_name_H-M   'P 1'
#
loop_
_entity.id
_entity.type
_entity.pdbx_description
1 polymer ?
#
loop_
_entity_poly.entity_id
_entity_poly.type
_entity_poly.pdbx_seq_one_letter_code
_entity_poly.pdbx_strand_id
1 'polypeptide(L)'
;MSKDEQHPFIQERLDSLHEIDNKLVSILAHTSSALSNITQLNKNITDDNQKRQLQREFSKDIENFYNDLRYATVNLNKEICILDSRISKTGDGGITILPVNIAKKATFAGEEKLKTQIDRLDKLLENQDVYMNSD
;
A
#
# COMPACT_ATOMS: atom_id res chain seq x y z
N MET A 1 19.69 7.81 -14.70
CA MET A 1 18.54 8.21 -13.87
C MET A 1 17.28 7.76 -14.60
N SER A 2 16.85 6.51 -14.39
CA SER A 2 15.58 6.03 -14.93
C SER A 2 14.57 6.16 -13.81
N LYS A 3 13.56 7.02 -13.99
CA LYS A 3 12.40 7.06 -13.09
C LYS A 3 11.72 5.71 -13.22
N ASP A 4 11.60 4.98 -12.12
CA ASP A 4 10.76 3.80 -12.00
C ASP A 4 9.33 4.18 -12.41
N GLU A 5 8.93 3.86 -13.65
CA GLU A 5 7.53 3.88 -14.04
C GLU A 5 6.82 2.79 -13.23
N GLN A 6 6.37 3.15 -12.02
CA GLN A 6 5.47 2.32 -11.25
C GLN A 6 4.28 1.99 -12.14
N HIS A 7 4.11 0.71 -12.45
CA HIS A 7 3.02 0.22 -13.29
C HIS A 7 1.70 0.84 -12.80
N PRO A 8 0.84 1.40 -13.67
CA PRO A 8 -0.35 2.17 -13.27
C PRO A 8 -1.27 1.43 -12.31
N PHE A 9 -1.28 0.10 -12.40
CA PHE A 9 -1.96 -0.80 -11.46
C PHE A 9 -1.47 -0.69 -10.01
N ILE A 10 -0.16 -0.54 -9.78
CA ILE A 10 0.44 -0.44 -8.44
C ILE A 10 0.07 0.91 -7.82
N GLN A 11 0.09 1.97 -8.61
CA GLN A 11 -0.31 3.30 -8.14
C GLN A 11 -1.77 3.31 -7.68
N GLU A 12 -2.68 2.74 -8.48
CA GLU A 12 -4.11 2.67 -8.13
C GLU A 12 -4.35 1.92 -6.81
N ARG A 13 -3.54 0.89 -6.52
CA ARG A 13 -3.64 0.15 -5.26
C ARG A 13 -3.03 0.90 -4.08
N LEU A 14 -1.92 1.61 -4.28
CA LEU A 14 -1.35 2.51 -3.27
C LEU A 14 -2.33 3.64 -2.92
N ASP A 15 -3.00 4.21 -3.93
CA ASP A 15 -4.03 5.23 -3.73
C ASP A 15 -5.24 4.65 -2.96
N SER A 16 -5.67 3.43 -3.30
CA SER A 16 -6.74 2.72 -2.57
C SER A 16 -6.36 2.43 -1.11
N LEU A 17 -5.09 2.09 -0.85
CA LEU A 17 -4.59 1.87 0.52
C LEU A 17 -4.52 3.18 1.30
N HIS A 18 -4.08 4.26 0.65
CA HIS A 18 -4.06 5.59 1.23
C HIS A 18 -5.48 6.09 1.58
N GLU A 19 -6.48 5.77 0.75
CA GLU A 19 -7.88 6.06 1.05
C GLU A 19 -8.36 5.32 2.31
N ILE A 20 -7.99 4.05 2.48
CA ILE A 20 -8.30 3.28 3.69
C ILE A 20 -7.66 3.94 4.92
N ASP A 21 -6.40 4.38 4.84
CA ASP A 21 -5.73 5.07 5.94
C ASP A 21 -6.44 6.39 6.31
N ASN A 22 -6.86 7.18 5.32
CA ASN A 22 -7.63 8.40 5.56
C ASN A 22 -8.97 8.11 6.27
N LYS A 23 -9.60 6.97 5.95
CA LYS A 23 -10.79 6.51 6.65
C LYS A 23 -10.50 6.07 8.08
N LEU A 24 -9.37 5.42 8.35
CA LEU A 24 -8.94 5.11 9.73
C LEU A 24 -8.70 6.38 10.56
N VAL A 25 -8.13 7.43 9.96
CA VAL A 25 -7.99 8.74 10.62
C VAL A 25 -9.36 9.36 10.91
N SER A 26 -10.31 9.23 9.99
CA SER A 26 -11.68 9.73 10.15
C SER A 26 -12.42 9.04 11.30
N ILE A 27 -12.26 7.72 11.45
CA ILE A 27 -12.77 6.93 12.60
C ILE A 27 -12.27 7.50 13.92
N LEU A 28 -10.99 7.86 14.00
CA LEU A 28 -10.39 8.43 15.21
C LEU A 28 -10.95 9.82 15.50
N ALA A 29 -11.19 10.64 14.47
CA ALA A 29 -11.85 11.93 14.59
C ALA A 29 -13.29 11.81 15.10
N HIS A 30 -14.09 10.88 14.54
CA HIS A 30 -15.46 10.61 15.01
C HIS A 30 -15.49 10.13 16.46
N THR A 31 -14.53 9.30 16.87
CA THR A 31 -14.41 8.85 18.26
C THR A 31 -14.09 9.99 19.22
N SER A 32 -13.16 10.87 18.83
CA SER A 32 -12.80 12.06 19.61
C SER A 32 -14.00 13.00 19.78
N SER A 33 -14.76 13.24 18.70
CA SER A 33 -15.98 14.05 18.75
C SER A 33 -17.05 13.40 19.62
N ALA A 34 -17.29 12.09 19.47
CA ALA A 34 -18.23 11.34 20.29
C ALA A 34 -17.88 11.40 21.80
N LEU A 35 -16.60 11.28 22.14
CA LEU A 35 -16.13 11.38 23.54
C LEU A 35 -16.31 12.80 24.10
N SER A 36 -16.02 13.83 23.30
CA SER A 36 -16.29 15.23 23.66
C SER A 36 -17.78 15.45 23.91
N ASN A 37 -18.64 14.92 23.03
CA ASN A 37 -20.10 15.03 23.13
C ASN A 37 -20.64 14.32 24.37
N ILE A 38 -20.16 13.12 24.72
CA ILE A 38 -20.49 12.44 25.99
C ILE A 38 -20.06 13.29 27.20
N THR A 39 -18.84 13.83 27.16
CA THR A 39 -18.30 14.63 28.27
C THR A 39 -19.14 15.90 28.49
N GLN A 40 -19.60 16.51 27.41
CA GLN A 40 -20.49 17.66 27.46
C GLN A 40 -21.91 17.29 27.92
N LEU A 41 -22.47 16.14 27.48
CA LEU A 41 -23.76 15.64 27.96
C LEU A 41 -23.76 15.36 29.48
N ASN A 42 -22.64 14.87 30.02
CA ASN A 42 -22.50 14.60 31.46
C ASN A 42 -22.33 15.88 32.30
N LYS A 43 -21.86 16.99 31.70
CA LYS A 43 -21.79 18.29 32.37
C LYS A 43 -23.17 18.96 32.32
N ASN A 44 -24.13 18.48 33.13
CA ASN A 44 -25.47 19.03 33.39
C ASN A 44 -25.86 20.27 32.56
N ILE A 45 -26.13 20.08 31.27
CA ILE A 45 -26.57 21.15 30.39
C ILE A 45 -28.01 21.51 30.77
N THR A 46 -28.25 22.78 31.13
CA THR A 46 -29.55 23.28 31.59
C THR A 46 -30.55 23.49 30.43
N ASP A 47 -30.06 23.58 29.20
CA ASP A 47 -30.88 23.75 27.99
C ASP A 47 -31.20 22.40 27.32
N ASP A 48 -32.48 22.03 27.37
CA ASP A 48 -33.03 20.80 26.82
C ASP A 48 -32.87 20.69 25.29
N ASN A 49 -32.79 21.82 24.58
CA ASN A 49 -32.57 21.83 23.13
C ASN A 49 -31.13 21.48 22.78
N GLN A 50 -30.16 22.02 23.50
CA GLN A 50 -28.73 21.71 23.32
C GLN A 50 -28.45 20.24 23.62
N LYS A 51 -29.08 19.69 24.68
CA LYS A 51 -28.97 18.27 25.02
C LYS A 51 -29.47 17.36 23.89
N ARG A 52 -30.63 17.68 23.30
CA ARG A 52 -31.20 16.92 22.17
C ARG A 52 -30.34 17.03 20.92
N GLN A 53 -29.76 18.19 20.64
CA GLN A 53 -28.85 18.37 19.50
C GLN A 53 -27.58 17.55 19.68
N LEU A 54 -26.96 17.64 20.85
CA LEU A 54 -25.73 16.92 21.18
C LEU A 54 -25.93 15.39 21.16
N GLN A 55 -27.11 14.91 21.57
CA GLN A 55 -27.49 13.49 21.41
C GLN A 55 -27.60 13.06 19.94
N ARG A 56 -28.15 13.90 19.05
CA ARG A 56 -28.21 13.60 17.61
C ARG A 56 -26.82 13.59 16.99
N GLU A 57 -25.99 14.55 17.33
CA GLU A 57 -24.60 14.64 16.87
C GLU A 57 -23.82 13.40 17.31
N PHE A 58 -23.92 13.03 18.59
CA PHE A 58 -23.34 11.79 19.11
C PHE A 58 -23.84 10.53 18.39
N SER A 59 -25.15 10.40 18.17
CA SER A 59 -25.71 9.25 17.44
C SER A 59 -25.19 9.17 16.01
N LYS A 60 -25.05 10.32 15.35
CA LYS A 60 -24.50 10.43 13.99
C LYS A 60 -23.02 10.10 13.95
N ASP A 61 -22.24 10.55 14.94
CA ASP A 61 -20.81 10.25 15.04
C ASP A 61 -20.56 8.76 15.24
N ILE A 62 -21.39 8.09 16.04
CA ILE A 62 -21.32 6.63 16.21
C ILE A 62 -21.69 5.90 14.92
N GLU A 63 -22.75 6.33 14.23
CA GLU A 63 -23.16 5.73 12.97
C GLU A 63 -22.05 5.86 11.92
N ASN A 64 -21.45 7.04 11.79
CA ASN A 64 -20.33 7.29 10.90
C ASN A 64 -19.10 6.47 11.28
N PHE A 65 -18.79 6.36 12.58
CA PHE A 65 -17.71 5.51 13.08
C PHE A 65 -17.87 4.05 12.62
N TYR A 66 -19.05 3.45 12.82
CA TYR A 66 -19.29 2.07 12.40
C TYR A 66 -19.27 1.90 10.88
N ASN A 67 -19.79 2.89 10.14
CA ASN A 67 -19.78 2.87 8.68
C ASN A 67 -18.36 2.96 8.11
N ASP A 68 -17.53 3.87 8.61
CA ASP A 68 -16.14 4.01 8.18
C ASP A 68 -15.30 2.79 8.62
N LEU A 69 -15.54 2.23 9.81
CA LEU A 69 -14.88 1.01 10.28
C LEU A 69 -15.21 -0.18 9.39
N ARG A 70 -16.48 -0.33 9.02
CA ARG A 70 -16.93 -1.36 8.09
C ARG A 70 -16.26 -1.18 6.72
N TYR A 71 -16.24 0.05 6.20
CA TYR A 71 -15.60 0.35 4.92
C TYR A 71 -14.11 0.01 4.94
N ALA A 72 -13.37 0.49 5.94
CA ALA A 72 -11.95 0.23 6.10
C ALA A 72 -11.65 -1.26 6.21
N THR A 73 -12.39 -1.99 7.04
CA THR A 73 -12.18 -3.43 7.25
C THR A 73 -12.49 -4.25 6.01
N VAL A 74 -13.58 -3.95 5.31
CA VAL A 74 -13.97 -4.66 4.08
C VAL A 74 -12.97 -4.39 2.97
N ASN A 75 -12.56 -3.14 2.75
CA ASN A 75 -11.65 -2.81 1.67
C ASN A 75 -10.22 -3.27 1.95
N LEU A 76 -9.75 -3.22 3.20
CA LEU A 76 -8.48 -3.81 3.58
C LEU A 76 -8.45 -5.33 3.32
N ASN A 77 -9.53 -6.04 3.67
CA ASN A 77 -9.65 -7.47 3.35
C ASN A 77 -9.68 -7.74 1.84
N LYS A 78 -10.32 -6.88 1.04
CA LYS A 78 -10.27 -6.98 -0.43
C LYS A 78 -8.86 -6.79 -0.95
N GLU A 79 -8.12 -5.79 -0.45
CA GLU A 79 -6.73 -5.56 -0.85
C GLU A 79 -5.83 -6.74 -0.49
N ILE A 80 -5.98 -7.33 0.71
CA ILE A 80 -5.27 -8.54 1.11
C ILE A 80 -5.59 -9.71 0.16
N CYS A 81 -6.86 -9.90 -0.21
CA CYS A 81 -7.28 -10.95 -1.14
C CYS A 81 -6.71 -10.73 -2.55
N ILE A 82 -6.69 -9.48 -3.03
CA ILE A 82 -6.10 -9.12 -4.33
C ILE A 82 -4.59 -9.40 -4.33
N LEU A 83 -3.92 -9.08 -3.23
CA LEU A 83 -2.49 -9.35 -3.06
C LEU A 83 -2.22 -10.87 -3.08
N ASP A 84 -2.98 -11.66 -2.32
CA ASP A 84 -2.84 -13.12 -2.22
C ASP A 84 -3.15 -13.83 -3.54
N SER A 85 -4.22 -13.41 -4.23
CA SER A 85 -4.61 -13.94 -5.54
C SER A 85 -3.54 -13.72 -6.61
N ARG A 86 -2.75 -12.64 -6.52
CA ARG A 86 -1.67 -12.34 -7.47
C ARG A 86 -0.35 -13.02 -7.12
N ILE A 87 -0.04 -13.23 -5.84
CA ILE A 87 1.12 -14.05 -5.42
C ILE A 87 1.00 -15.49 -5.95
N SER A 88 -0.21 -15.98 -6.18
CA SER A 88 -0.47 -17.35 -6.64
C SER A 88 -0.38 -17.56 -8.15
N LYS A 89 -0.24 -16.51 -8.98
CA LYS A 89 -0.26 -16.59 -10.46
C LYS A 89 1.13 -16.53 -11.11
N THR A 90 2.13 -17.13 -10.46
CA THR A 90 3.56 -17.12 -10.85
C THR A 90 3.89 -18.08 -12.00
N GLY A 91 3.06 -18.15 -13.04
CA GLY A 91 3.20 -19.15 -14.11
C GLY A 91 3.11 -18.64 -15.54
N ASP A 92 2.31 -17.63 -15.85
CA ASP A 92 2.13 -17.17 -17.23
C ASP A 92 1.55 -15.74 -17.25
N GLY A 93 2.36 -14.74 -17.58
CA GLY A 93 1.92 -13.34 -17.75
C GLY A 93 1.46 -12.56 -16.51
N GLY A 94 1.65 -13.09 -15.30
CA GLY A 94 1.28 -12.41 -14.05
C GLY A 94 2.28 -11.33 -13.62
N ILE A 95 1.84 -10.07 -13.50
CA ILE A 95 2.64 -9.00 -12.90
C ILE A 95 2.84 -9.30 -11.41
N THR A 96 4.05 -9.65 -11.02
CA THR A 96 4.48 -9.83 -9.62
C THR A 96 4.59 -8.45 -8.96
N ILE A 97 3.61 -8.08 -8.14
CA ILE A 97 3.51 -6.72 -7.57
C ILE A 97 4.48 -6.50 -6.41
N LEU A 98 4.82 -7.55 -5.67
CA LEU A 98 5.82 -7.50 -4.63
C LEU A 98 6.69 -8.75 -4.74
N PRO A 99 8.03 -8.64 -4.72
CA PRO A 99 8.85 -9.82 -4.51
C PRO A 99 8.39 -10.47 -3.21
N VAL A 100 7.88 -11.72 -3.31
CA VAL A 100 7.53 -12.58 -2.17
C VAL A 100 8.63 -12.43 -1.14
N ASN A 101 8.25 -12.28 0.14
CA ASN A 101 9.08 -11.92 1.29
C ASN A 101 10.41 -12.69 1.35
N ILE A 102 11.39 -12.29 0.53
CA ILE A 102 12.74 -12.83 0.48
C ILE A 102 13.57 -11.67 1.01
N ALA A 103 13.79 -11.69 2.32
CA ALA A 103 14.71 -10.83 3.06
C ALA A 103 15.68 -10.09 2.13
N LYS A 104 15.35 -8.82 1.81
CA LYS A 104 16.03 -7.90 0.88
C LYS A 104 17.42 -8.38 0.45
N LYS A 105 17.50 -9.38 -0.43
CA LYS A 105 18.80 -9.92 -0.85
C LYS A 105 19.41 -8.89 -1.78
N ALA A 106 20.71 -8.65 -1.65
CA ALA A 106 21.45 -7.67 -2.44
C ALA A 106 21.40 -8.05 -3.93
N THR A 107 20.33 -7.64 -4.62
CA THR A 107 20.15 -7.78 -6.08
C THR A 107 21.32 -7.17 -6.85
N PHE A 108 21.92 -6.13 -6.28
CA PHE A 108 23.15 -5.49 -6.76
C PHE A 108 24.30 -6.48 -6.99
N ALA A 109 24.49 -7.47 -6.12
CA ALA A 109 25.58 -8.44 -6.23
C ALA A 109 25.37 -9.46 -7.37
N GLY A 110 24.12 -9.71 -7.77
CA GLY A 110 23.79 -10.58 -8.90
C GLY A 110 24.03 -9.87 -10.23
N GLU A 111 23.58 -8.62 -10.32
CA GLU A 111 23.72 -7.78 -11.51
C GLU A 111 25.19 -7.46 -11.81
N GLU A 112 25.99 -7.16 -10.78
CA GLU A 112 27.43 -6.89 -10.93
C GLU A 112 28.20 -8.13 -11.39
N LYS A 113 27.86 -9.33 -10.87
CA LYS A 113 28.47 -10.60 -11.31
C LYS A 113 28.10 -10.94 -12.75
N LEU A 114 26.84 -10.73 -13.14
CA LEU A 114 26.39 -10.96 -14.51
C LEU A 114 27.09 -10.01 -15.48
N LYS A 115 27.18 -8.72 -15.14
CA LYS A 115 27.91 -7.74 -15.93
C LYS A 115 29.39 -8.09 -16.07
N THR A 116 30.02 -8.54 -14.99
CA THR A 116 31.42 -9.00 -15.03
C THR A 116 31.61 -10.23 -15.94
N GLN A 117 30.61 -11.12 -16.01
CA GLN A 117 30.66 -12.28 -16.90
C GLN A 117 30.48 -11.88 -18.36
N ILE A 118 29.56 -10.95 -18.65
CA ILE A 118 29.36 -10.40 -20.00
C ILE A 118 30.62 -9.65 -20.46
N ASP A 119 31.20 -8.78 -19.63
CA ASP A 119 32.44 -8.06 -19.95
C ASP A 119 33.63 -9.00 -20.20
N ARG A 120 33.64 -10.19 -19.58
CA ARG A 120 34.66 -11.23 -19.84
C ARG A 120 34.40 -11.98 -21.14
N LEU A 121 33.15 -12.25 -21.46
CA LEU A 121 32.73 -12.86 -22.73
C LEU A 121 33.07 -11.93 -23.90
N ASP A 122 32.75 -10.64 -23.79
CA ASP A 122 33.05 -9.65 -24.83
C ASP A 122 34.55 -9.53 -25.09
N LYS A 123 35.37 -9.52 -24.02
CA LYS A 123 36.84 -9.54 -24.16
C LYS A 123 37.36 -10.82 -24.80
N LEU A 124 36.75 -11.97 -24.56
CA LEU A 124 37.16 -13.22 -25.20
C LEU A 124 36.80 -13.25 -26.68
N LEU A 125 35.62 -12.73 -27.04
CA LEU A 125 35.19 -12.59 -28.43
C LEU A 125 36.08 -11.59 -29.18
N GLU A 126 36.39 -10.44 -28.59
CA GLU A 126 37.30 -9.44 -29.19
C GLU A 126 38.72 -10.00 -29.39
N ASN A 127 39.21 -10.82 -28.47
CA ASN A 127 40.48 -11.53 -28.66
C ASN A 127 40.39 -12.60 -29.75
N GLN A 128 39.27 -13.32 -29.87
CA GLN A 128 39.07 -14.36 -30.88
C GLN A 128 39.01 -13.79 -32.30
N ASP A 129 38.42 -12.61 -32.49
CA ASP A 129 38.42 -11.91 -33.77
C ASP A 129 39.81 -11.43 -34.19
N VAL A 130 40.71 -11.13 -33.24
CA VAL A 130 42.11 -10.78 -33.55
C VAL A 130 42.90 -11.99 -34.04
N TYR A 131 42.62 -13.20 -33.53
CA TYR A 131 43.27 -14.44 -33.98
C TYR A 131 42.73 -14.98 -35.32
N MET A 132 41.52 -14.58 -35.74
CA MET A 132 40.95 -14.97 -37.03
C MET A 132 41.29 -14.01 -38.19
N ASN A 133 41.88 -12.85 -37.89
CA ASN A 133 42.31 -11.85 -38.88
C ASN A 133 43.84 -11.75 -39.03
N SER A 134 44.59 -12.71 -38.48
CA SER A 134 46.06 -12.74 -38.48
C SER A 134 46.66 -13.96 -39.19
N ASP A 135 45.93 -14.56 -40.13
CA ASP A 135 46.44 -15.45 -41.18
C ASP A 135 46.25 -14.83 -42.58
#